data_AF-A0A0C4E7J0-F1
#
_entry.id   AF-A0A0C4E7J0-F1
#
_cell.length_a   1.000
_cell.length_b   1.000
_cell.length_c   1.000
_cell.angle_alpha   90.00
_cell.angle_beta   90.00
_cell.angle_gamma   90.00
#
_symmetry.space_group_name_H-M   'P 1'
#
loop_
_entity.id
_entity.type
_entity.pdbx_description
1 polymer ?
#
loop_
_entity_poly.entity_id
_entity_poly.type
_entity_poly.pdbx_seq_one_letter_code
_entity_poly.pdbx_strand_id
1 'polypeptide(L)'
;MSTPNRRGGPQGTGDKANEIKSKPRSLGVPCALLSDDLTTVVCCDSKPFAPSGATKVEVQVMRRILSDEICSIGLRFRFPRGDRNSTEEHGHGVFFEPPSNHGAVGAAITDKYTMMLWFPAGGFDYVAEDASPSVCRVVGGKGPRVLIKVRLAGSSRCSVERGGLPFTNLQDDTIDGIVNRNQPMAGGVHLFDLMASQTFNVVLNGSTRKANELMSPLEGPSTFDYGYGNVFYWDEDRYHAQFSDPRLRGHQFAMNYMHSSDENHVTAVSQAAVQDVFWLHVKARELLTYRLSAYAVTVGSSGNDKAYYFIIEFSAPLLGKSQGAIDRLVKGEVGMYMLAFDEDGDMIARWDATLVENPNTIEQLSIDHRTDPKTELVLLVCRPKSDGHGHEGSEFSPKTFPVKTAALAAKEKSSTS
;
A
#
# COMPACT_ATOMS: atom_id res chain seq x y z
N MET A 1 13.30 36.57 53.61
CA MET A 1 12.89 37.22 52.35
C MET A 1 12.02 36.23 51.61
N SER A 2 10.72 36.44 51.74
CA SER A 2 9.66 35.53 51.34
C SER A 2 9.02 36.08 50.09
N THR A 3 8.91 35.28 49.04
CA THR A 3 8.10 35.60 47.85
C THR A 3 6.63 35.26 48.09
N PRO A 4 5.70 36.06 47.57
CA PRO A 4 4.30 36.04 47.99
C PRO A 4 3.44 35.08 47.15
N ASN A 5 2.33 34.70 47.78
CA ASN A 5 1.22 33.92 47.26
C ASN A 5 0.00 34.85 47.05
N ARG A 6 -0.93 34.48 46.15
CA ARG A 6 -2.36 34.93 45.95
C ARG A 6 -2.64 35.10 44.45
N ARG A 7 -3.79 34.76 43.84
CA ARG A 7 -5.15 34.22 44.09
C ARG A 7 -5.65 33.86 42.65
N GLY A 8 -6.50 32.89 42.32
CA GLY A 8 -7.67 32.33 42.96
C GLY A 8 -8.86 32.42 41.97
N GLY A 9 -9.39 31.27 41.52
CA GLY A 9 -10.75 31.09 40.96
C GLY A 9 -10.84 30.58 39.51
N PRO A 10 -11.94 29.88 39.09
CA PRO A 10 -12.94 29.13 39.85
C PRO A 10 -13.02 27.64 39.44
N GLN A 11 -13.57 26.83 40.36
CA GLN A 11 -14.04 25.47 40.09
C GLN A 11 -15.10 25.46 38.99
N GLY A 12 -14.79 24.81 37.87
CA GLY A 12 -15.75 24.41 36.84
C GLY A 12 -15.94 22.90 36.91
N THR A 13 -17.04 22.49 37.54
CA THR A 13 -17.64 21.16 37.37
C THR A 13 -17.98 20.96 35.90
N GLY A 14 -17.42 19.93 35.28
CA GLY A 14 -17.63 19.63 33.88
C GLY A 14 -17.19 18.21 33.56
N ASP A 15 -17.99 17.25 34.01
CA ASP A 15 -18.00 15.90 33.47
C ASP A 15 -18.08 15.96 31.94
N LYS A 16 -16.96 15.68 31.28
CA LYS A 16 -16.95 15.03 29.97
C LYS A 16 -15.88 13.97 30.00
N ALA A 17 -16.32 12.78 30.41
CA ALA A 17 -15.73 11.54 29.94
C ALA A 17 -15.75 11.58 28.40
N ASN A 18 -14.68 12.09 27.81
CA ASN A 18 -14.32 11.78 26.45
C ASN A 18 -13.88 10.32 26.47
N GLU A 19 -14.87 9.43 26.48
CA GLU A 19 -14.70 8.06 26.03
C GLU A 19 -14.33 8.16 24.56
N ILE A 20 -13.03 8.34 24.29
CA ILE A 20 -12.46 8.11 22.98
C ILE A 20 -12.74 6.64 22.73
N LYS A 21 -13.86 6.34 22.05
CA LYS A 21 -14.13 5.02 21.50
C LYS A 21 -12.96 4.72 20.60
N SER A 22 -12.01 3.95 21.12
CA SER A 22 -10.88 3.47 20.35
C SER A 22 -11.46 2.76 19.14
N LYS A 23 -10.98 3.13 17.94
CA LYS A 23 -11.42 2.45 16.71
C LYS A 23 -11.25 0.94 16.93
N PRO A 24 -12.25 0.12 16.59
CA PRO A 24 -12.13 -1.32 16.73
C PRO A 24 -10.90 -1.79 15.95
N ARG A 25 -10.02 -2.55 16.60
CA ARG A 25 -8.77 -3.07 16.03
C ARG A 25 -8.86 -4.56 15.83
N SER A 26 -8.14 -5.06 14.82
CA SER A 26 -7.89 -6.49 14.67
C SER A 26 -7.31 -7.07 15.97
N LEU A 27 -7.87 -8.18 16.43
CA LEU A 27 -7.53 -8.82 17.71
C LEU A 27 -7.29 -10.31 17.49
N GLY A 28 -6.19 -10.81 18.06
CA GLY A 28 -5.92 -12.24 18.17
C GLY A 28 -5.94 -12.67 19.63
N VAL A 29 -6.78 -13.65 19.97
CA VAL A 29 -6.89 -14.19 21.33
C VAL A 29 -6.42 -15.64 21.34
N PRO A 30 -5.38 -15.98 22.11
CA PRO A 30 -4.93 -17.36 22.28
C PRO A 30 -6.06 -18.29 22.69
N CYS A 31 -6.13 -19.46 22.06
CA CYS A 31 -7.16 -20.45 22.32
C CYS A 31 -6.61 -21.89 22.31
N ALA A 32 -7.46 -22.83 22.69
CA ALA A 32 -7.28 -24.25 22.40
C ALA A 32 -8.41 -24.71 21.47
N LEU A 33 -8.08 -25.51 20.47
CA LEU A 33 -9.04 -26.19 19.61
C LEU A 33 -9.18 -27.64 20.08
N LEU A 34 -10.41 -28.09 20.29
CA LEU A 34 -10.72 -29.45 20.72
C LEU A 34 -11.28 -30.29 19.58
N SER A 35 -11.13 -31.62 19.71
CA SER A 35 -11.86 -32.61 18.92
C SER A 35 -13.37 -32.50 19.12
N ASP A 36 -14.15 -33.10 18.22
CA ASP A 36 -15.63 -33.05 18.26
C ASP A 36 -16.23 -33.65 19.52
N ASP A 37 -15.59 -34.67 20.09
CA ASP A 37 -15.97 -35.31 21.35
C ASP A 37 -15.48 -34.56 22.60
N LEU A 38 -14.77 -33.44 22.42
CA LEU A 38 -14.18 -32.60 23.47
C LEU A 38 -13.15 -33.31 24.37
N THR A 39 -12.60 -34.45 23.95
CA THR A 39 -11.67 -35.24 24.77
C THR A 39 -10.20 -34.90 24.51
N THR A 40 -9.88 -34.34 23.35
CA THR A 40 -8.50 -34.12 22.91
C THR A 40 -8.27 -32.67 22.50
N VAL A 41 -7.14 -32.09 22.94
CA VAL A 41 -6.64 -30.81 22.42
C VAL A 41 -5.92 -31.06 21.10
N VAL A 42 -6.48 -30.58 20.00
CA VAL A 42 -5.92 -30.73 18.65
C VAL A 42 -4.71 -29.82 18.47
N CYS A 43 -4.86 -28.55 18.85
CA CYS A 43 -3.82 -27.53 18.82
C CYS A 43 -4.14 -26.44 19.85
N CYS A 44 -3.12 -25.82 20.44
CA CYS A 44 -3.29 -24.76 21.42
C CYS A 44 -2.05 -23.88 21.52
N ASP A 45 -2.23 -22.63 21.97
CA ASP A 45 -1.11 -21.82 22.42
C ASP A 45 -0.54 -22.36 23.74
N SER A 46 0.76 -22.63 23.79
CA SER A 46 1.46 -23.29 24.91
C SER A 46 1.31 -22.60 26.27
N LYS A 47 0.92 -21.31 26.26
CA LYS A 47 0.43 -20.58 27.43
C LYS A 47 -0.78 -19.76 26.99
N PRO A 48 -1.92 -19.83 27.67
CA PRO A 48 -2.19 -20.43 29.00
C PRO A 48 -2.77 -21.86 28.95
N PHE A 49 -2.68 -22.57 27.82
CA PHE A 49 -3.32 -23.88 27.63
C PHE A 49 -2.30 -25.02 27.67
N ALA A 50 -2.73 -26.15 28.24
CA ALA A 50 -1.98 -27.40 28.41
C ALA A 50 -0.64 -27.25 29.18
N PRO A 51 -0.01 -28.36 29.61
CA PRO A 51 1.41 -28.33 29.96
C PRO A 51 2.22 -27.91 28.73
N SER A 52 3.26 -27.08 28.93
CA SER A 52 4.15 -26.63 27.86
C SER A 52 4.59 -27.82 26.99
N GLY A 53 4.29 -27.78 25.68
CA GLY A 53 4.68 -28.82 24.71
C GLY A 53 3.59 -29.85 24.33
N ALA A 54 2.34 -29.71 24.80
CA ALA A 54 1.28 -30.64 24.43
C ALA A 54 0.91 -30.63 22.93
N THR A 55 1.04 -29.48 22.28
CA THR A 55 0.88 -29.35 20.82
C THR A 55 1.94 -28.40 20.28
N LYS A 56 2.40 -28.65 19.05
CA LYS A 56 3.43 -27.83 18.38
C LYS A 56 2.82 -26.73 17.48
N VAL A 57 1.51 -26.75 17.30
CA VAL A 57 0.76 -25.83 16.46
C VAL A 57 -0.02 -24.88 17.37
N GLU A 58 0.24 -23.59 17.23
CA GLU A 58 -0.47 -22.57 17.99
C GLU A 58 -1.78 -22.23 17.27
N VAL A 59 -2.83 -21.92 18.04
CA VAL A 59 -4.11 -21.47 17.48
C VAL A 59 -4.65 -20.27 18.25
N GLN A 60 -5.25 -19.35 17.52
CA GLN A 60 -5.84 -18.13 18.07
C GLN A 60 -7.16 -17.83 17.39
N VAL A 61 -8.16 -17.35 18.14
CA VAL A 61 -9.35 -16.75 17.54
C VAL A 61 -8.97 -15.37 17.04
N MET A 62 -9.25 -15.10 15.78
CA MET A 62 -8.97 -13.84 15.14
C MET A 62 -10.26 -13.12 14.81
N ARG A 63 -10.28 -11.83 15.15
CA ARG A 63 -11.27 -10.86 14.68
C ARG A 63 -10.52 -9.81 13.87
N ARG A 64 -10.71 -9.77 12.56
CA ARG A 64 -10.11 -8.81 11.63
C ARG A 64 -11.10 -7.68 11.36
N ILE A 65 -10.71 -6.47 11.70
CA ILE A 65 -11.49 -5.24 11.47
C ILE A 65 -10.55 -4.23 10.83
N LEU A 66 -10.67 -4.08 9.52
CA LEU A 66 -9.78 -3.28 8.70
C LEU A 66 -10.59 -2.29 7.86
N SER A 67 -10.00 -1.12 7.65
CA SER A 67 -10.44 -0.25 6.56
C SER A 67 -10.09 -0.93 5.24
N ASP A 68 -11.00 -0.84 4.27
CA ASP A 68 -10.76 -1.27 2.90
C ASP A 68 -10.52 -2.78 2.72
N GLU A 69 -11.11 -3.58 3.60
CA GLU A 69 -11.13 -5.03 3.50
C GLU A 69 -12.42 -5.60 4.09
N ILE A 70 -12.64 -6.89 3.84
CA ILE A 70 -13.72 -7.64 4.47
C ILE A 70 -13.38 -7.90 5.93
N CYS A 71 -14.24 -7.38 6.82
CA CYS A 71 -14.24 -7.72 8.23
C CYS A 71 -14.48 -9.24 8.40
N SER A 72 -13.66 -9.94 9.20
CA SER A 72 -13.72 -11.40 9.31
C SER A 72 -13.50 -11.91 10.74
N ILE A 73 -14.14 -13.02 11.09
CA ILE A 73 -13.88 -13.78 12.32
C ILE A 73 -13.41 -15.17 11.91
N GLY A 74 -12.43 -15.73 12.61
CA GLY A 74 -11.87 -17.02 12.24
C GLY A 74 -10.83 -17.55 13.21
N LEU A 75 -10.07 -18.53 12.73
CA LEU A 75 -8.98 -19.17 13.43
C LEU A 75 -7.66 -18.89 12.71
N ARG A 76 -6.65 -18.50 13.48
CA ARG A 76 -5.26 -18.41 13.02
C ARG A 76 -4.48 -19.59 13.55
N PHE A 77 -3.87 -20.34 12.66
CA PHE A 77 -2.93 -21.40 12.97
C PHE A 77 -1.51 -20.90 12.74
N ARG A 78 -0.59 -21.19 13.66
CA ARG A 78 0.84 -20.90 13.48
C ARG A 78 1.68 -22.15 13.69
N PHE A 79 2.52 -22.42 12.72
CA PHE A 79 3.42 -23.56 12.67
C PHE A 79 4.86 -23.06 12.76
N PRO A 80 5.72 -23.65 13.60
CA PRO A 80 7.12 -23.27 13.66
C PRO A 80 7.85 -23.67 12.37
N ARG A 81 8.72 -22.81 11.85
CA ARG A 81 9.56 -23.06 10.67
C ARG A 81 10.97 -23.56 11.02
N GLY A 82 11.27 -23.74 12.30
CA GLY A 82 12.59 -24.18 12.77
C GLY A 82 13.63 -23.04 12.73
N ASP A 83 14.91 -23.41 12.82
CA ASP A 83 16.01 -22.45 12.79
C ASP A 83 16.17 -21.77 11.42
N ARG A 84 16.38 -20.45 11.48
CA ARG A 84 16.51 -19.60 10.30
C ARG A 84 17.80 -19.88 9.53
N ASN A 85 18.93 -20.05 10.22
CA ASN A 85 20.22 -20.22 9.56
C ASN A 85 20.21 -21.53 8.77
N SER A 86 19.71 -22.61 9.37
CA SER A 86 19.51 -23.89 8.69
C SER A 86 18.64 -23.76 7.43
N THR A 87 17.52 -23.04 7.52
CA THR A 87 16.62 -22.81 6.39
C THR A 87 17.31 -22.09 5.22
N GLU A 88 18.09 -21.05 5.53
CA GLU A 88 18.82 -20.26 4.54
C GLU A 88 19.94 -21.06 3.86
N GLU A 89 20.72 -21.81 4.65
CA GLU A 89 21.80 -22.69 4.16
C GLU A 89 21.30 -23.76 3.19
N HIS A 90 20.06 -24.21 3.34
CA HIS A 90 19.43 -25.21 2.47
C HIS A 90 18.65 -24.60 1.30
N GLY A 91 18.74 -23.28 1.09
CA GLY A 91 18.15 -22.61 -0.07
C GLY A 91 16.66 -22.29 0.04
N HIS A 92 16.07 -22.40 1.24
CA HIS A 92 14.66 -22.03 1.47
C HIS A 92 14.47 -20.54 1.83
N GLY A 93 15.57 -19.82 2.07
CA GLY A 93 15.60 -18.37 2.29
C GLY A 93 15.04 -17.93 3.65
N VAL A 94 14.85 -16.62 3.80
CA VAL A 94 14.27 -16.00 5.00
C VAL A 94 12.79 -15.69 4.76
N PHE A 95 11.95 -15.99 5.74
CA PHE A 95 10.52 -15.74 5.66
C PHE A 95 10.15 -14.42 6.32
N PHE A 96 9.18 -13.74 5.72
CA PHE A 96 8.68 -12.47 6.20
C PHE A 96 7.16 -12.52 6.38
N GLU A 97 6.64 -11.80 7.37
CA GLU A 97 5.23 -11.45 7.47
C GLU A 97 5.04 -9.95 7.28
N PRO A 98 3.86 -9.55 6.75
CA PRO A 98 3.45 -8.16 6.80
C PRO A 98 3.49 -7.62 8.24
N PRO A 99 3.80 -6.34 8.43
CA PRO A 99 3.82 -5.73 9.75
C PRO A 99 2.44 -5.84 10.40
N SER A 100 2.44 -6.04 11.73
CA SER A 100 1.21 -6.19 12.52
C SER A 100 0.38 -4.90 12.57
N ASN A 101 1.01 -3.76 12.28
CA ASN A 101 0.37 -2.46 12.18
C ASN A 101 0.01 -2.20 10.71
N HIS A 102 -1.30 -2.19 10.44
CA HIS A 102 -1.84 -1.83 9.14
C HIS A 102 -1.40 -0.40 8.76
N GLY A 103 -0.78 -0.27 7.58
CA GLY A 103 -0.22 0.99 7.07
C GLY A 103 1.28 1.20 7.32
N ALA A 104 1.96 0.31 8.05
CA ALA A 104 3.42 0.33 8.13
C ALA A 104 4.02 -0.28 6.86
N VAL A 105 5.04 0.39 6.30
CA VAL A 105 5.86 -0.15 5.21
C VAL A 105 6.89 -1.10 5.81
N GLY A 106 6.96 -2.31 5.29
CA GLY A 106 8.06 -3.23 5.55
C GLY A 106 7.60 -4.67 5.62
N ALA A 107 8.51 -5.53 6.04
CA ALA A 107 8.21 -6.92 6.34
C ALA A 107 9.02 -7.30 7.58
N ALA A 108 8.40 -8.01 8.51
CA ALA A 108 9.08 -8.52 9.70
C ALA A 108 9.53 -9.95 9.44
N ILE A 109 10.79 -10.25 9.74
CA ILE A 109 11.28 -11.64 9.69
C ILE A 109 10.42 -12.48 10.65
N THR A 110 10.02 -13.67 10.19
CA THR A 110 9.24 -14.61 10.98
C THR A 110 9.86 -16.01 10.97
N ASP A 111 9.72 -16.69 12.10
CA ASP A 111 9.99 -18.11 12.28
C ASP A 111 8.68 -18.93 12.28
N LYS A 112 7.55 -18.30 11.95
CA LYS A 112 6.23 -18.93 11.92
C LYS A 112 5.65 -18.93 10.50
N TYR A 113 5.05 -20.04 10.14
CA TYR A 113 4.10 -20.14 9.05
C TYR A 113 2.70 -19.94 9.60
N THR A 114 1.94 -19.05 8.98
CA THR A 114 0.60 -18.70 9.44
C THR A 114 -0.42 -19.08 8.38
N MET A 115 -1.47 -19.79 8.80
CA MET A 115 -2.65 -20.10 8.00
C MET A 115 -3.89 -19.54 8.70
N MET A 116 -4.82 -18.97 7.94
CA MET A 116 -6.08 -18.45 8.46
C MET A 116 -7.26 -19.26 7.93
N LEU A 117 -8.20 -19.60 8.80
CA LEU A 117 -9.54 -20.08 8.43
C LEU A 117 -10.54 -19.02 8.84
N TRP A 118 -11.12 -18.31 7.86
CA TRP A 118 -12.16 -17.32 8.14
C TRP A 118 -13.54 -17.94 8.01
N PHE A 119 -14.37 -17.73 9.02
CA PHE A 119 -15.77 -18.11 8.97
C PHE A 119 -16.51 -17.21 7.97
N PRO A 120 -17.45 -17.77 7.18
CA PRO A 120 -18.21 -17.02 6.19
C PRO A 120 -19.09 -15.97 6.89
N ALA A 121 -19.02 -14.71 6.43
CA ALA A 121 -19.81 -13.62 7.01
C ALA A 121 -21.32 -13.94 6.95
N GLY A 122 -22.00 -13.93 8.09
CA GLY A 122 -23.42 -14.31 8.20
C GLY A 122 -23.72 -15.80 7.94
N GLY A 123 -22.70 -16.63 7.70
CA GLY A 123 -22.82 -18.06 7.40
C GLY A 123 -22.41 -18.99 8.54
N PHE A 124 -22.38 -18.50 9.79
CA PHE A 124 -22.11 -19.31 10.97
C PHE A 124 -22.90 -18.82 12.18
N ASP A 125 -23.21 -19.77 13.06
CA ASP A 125 -23.74 -19.52 14.40
C ASP A 125 -22.68 -19.90 15.43
N TYR A 126 -22.79 -19.33 16.63
CA TYR A 126 -21.96 -19.75 17.75
C TYR A 126 -22.72 -19.74 19.07
N VAL A 127 -22.28 -20.60 19.99
CA VAL A 127 -22.71 -20.58 21.39
C VAL A 127 -21.46 -20.47 22.26
N ALA A 128 -21.45 -19.50 23.17
CA ALA A 128 -20.41 -19.36 24.19
C ALA A 128 -20.99 -19.73 25.56
N GLU A 129 -20.35 -20.67 26.24
CA GLU A 129 -20.76 -21.16 27.56
C GLU A 129 -19.54 -21.40 28.46
N ASP A 130 -19.74 -21.36 29.77
CA ASP A 130 -18.67 -21.68 30.72
C ASP A 130 -18.24 -23.13 30.51
N ALA A 131 -16.93 -23.36 30.40
CA ALA A 131 -16.40 -24.67 30.08
C ALA A 131 -16.65 -25.65 31.25
N SER A 132 -17.11 -26.85 30.93
CA SER A 132 -17.37 -27.88 31.93
C SER A 132 -16.09 -28.33 32.65
N PRO A 133 -16.19 -28.97 33.84
CA PRO A 133 -15.03 -29.51 34.54
C PRO A 133 -14.24 -30.56 33.73
N SER A 134 -14.89 -31.32 32.83
CA SER A 134 -14.18 -32.24 31.94
C SER A 134 -13.36 -31.49 30.90
N VAL A 135 -13.93 -30.48 30.24
CA VAL A 135 -13.22 -29.63 29.28
C VAL A 135 -12.03 -28.94 29.93
N CYS A 136 -12.23 -28.34 31.12
CA CYS A 136 -11.15 -27.69 31.88
C CYS A 136 -9.99 -28.63 32.20
N ARG A 137 -10.27 -29.92 32.49
CA ARG A 137 -9.23 -30.93 32.72
C ARG A 137 -8.44 -31.25 31.45
N VAL A 138 -9.12 -31.36 30.31
CA VAL A 138 -8.49 -31.62 29.00
C VAL A 138 -7.57 -30.46 28.59
N VAL A 139 -8.05 -29.21 28.66
CA VAL A 139 -7.25 -28.04 28.28
C VAL A 139 -6.21 -27.63 29.33
N GLY A 140 -6.40 -28.03 30.58
CA GLY A 140 -5.53 -27.67 31.70
C GLY A 140 -5.44 -26.16 32.00
N GLY A 141 -4.42 -25.77 32.76
CA GLY A 141 -4.14 -24.39 33.17
C GLY A 141 -5.05 -23.86 34.30
N LYS A 142 -4.86 -22.58 34.66
CA LYS A 142 -5.58 -21.91 35.76
C LYS A 142 -6.50 -20.81 35.22
N GLY A 143 -7.62 -20.59 35.90
CA GLY A 143 -8.57 -19.50 35.63
C GLY A 143 -9.87 -19.96 34.95
N PRO A 144 -10.84 -19.04 34.81
CA PRO A 144 -12.11 -19.33 34.16
C PRO A 144 -11.91 -19.57 32.66
N ARG A 145 -12.65 -20.56 32.14
CA ARG A 145 -12.59 -21.02 30.75
C ARG A 145 -13.97 -20.95 30.12
N VAL A 146 -14.01 -20.60 28.85
CA VAL A 146 -15.24 -20.55 28.05
C VAL A 146 -15.07 -21.48 26.87
N LEU A 147 -16.08 -22.31 26.61
CA LEU A 147 -16.19 -23.09 25.40
C LEU A 147 -17.07 -22.33 24.40
N ILE A 148 -16.53 -22.10 23.20
CA ILE A 148 -17.22 -21.57 22.05
C ILE A 148 -17.43 -22.71 21.06
N LYS A 149 -18.69 -23.02 20.77
CA LYS A 149 -19.08 -23.97 19.73
C LYS A 149 -19.49 -23.16 18.51
N VAL A 150 -18.69 -23.21 17.46
CA VAL A 150 -19.00 -22.58 16.17
C VAL A 150 -19.61 -23.65 15.26
N ARG A 151 -20.69 -23.30 14.56
CA ARG A 151 -21.31 -24.15 13.54
C ARG A 151 -21.53 -23.34 12.27
N LEU A 152 -21.00 -23.84 11.16
CA LEU A 152 -21.25 -23.23 9.85
C LEU A 152 -22.67 -23.59 9.36
N ALA A 153 -23.32 -22.66 8.68
CA ALA A 153 -24.69 -22.81 8.21
C ALA A 153 -24.74 -23.59 6.88
N GLY A 154 -25.59 -24.62 6.81
CA GLY A 154 -25.87 -25.36 5.58
C GLY A 154 -24.63 -25.97 4.94
N SER A 155 -24.31 -25.54 3.71
CA SER A 155 -23.12 -25.95 2.96
C SER A 155 -21.99 -24.92 2.98
N SER A 156 -22.05 -23.94 3.88
CA SER A 156 -21.03 -22.87 3.96
C SER A 156 -19.67 -23.44 4.36
N ARG A 157 -18.59 -22.86 3.84
CA ARG A 157 -17.22 -23.29 4.10
C ARG A 157 -16.38 -22.12 4.61
N CYS A 158 -15.36 -22.42 5.40
CA CYS A 158 -14.34 -21.45 5.73
C CYS A 158 -13.56 -21.05 4.46
N SER A 159 -13.21 -19.78 4.33
CA SER A 159 -12.17 -19.38 3.37
C SER A 159 -10.80 -19.58 4.00
N VAL A 160 -9.87 -20.14 3.23
CA VAL A 160 -8.50 -20.39 3.67
C VAL A 160 -7.59 -19.29 3.15
N GLU A 161 -6.88 -18.61 4.03
CA GLU A 161 -5.85 -17.64 3.68
C GLU A 161 -4.47 -18.19 4.01
N ARG A 162 -3.49 -17.93 3.15
CA ARG A 162 -2.06 -18.30 3.32
C ARG A 162 -1.75 -19.80 3.37
N GLY A 163 -2.74 -20.69 3.26
CA GLY A 163 -2.56 -22.15 3.28
C GLY A 163 -1.78 -22.74 2.09
N GLY A 164 -1.63 -21.99 0.99
CA GLY A 164 -0.88 -22.42 -0.20
C GLY A 164 0.59 -21.96 -0.25
N LEU A 165 1.06 -21.23 0.76
CA LEU A 165 2.44 -20.72 0.76
C LEU A 165 3.44 -21.88 1.03
N PRO A 166 4.62 -21.89 0.39
CA PRO A 166 5.63 -22.91 0.62
C PRO A 166 6.02 -23.03 2.10
N PHE A 167 6.08 -24.26 2.59
CA PHE A 167 6.45 -24.57 3.97
C PHE A 167 7.62 -25.54 4.01
N THR A 168 8.53 -25.32 4.96
CA THR A 168 9.61 -26.25 5.27
C THR A 168 9.96 -26.11 6.73
N ASN A 169 10.14 -27.23 7.41
CA ASN A 169 10.79 -27.27 8.71
C ASN A 169 11.78 -28.44 8.74
N LEU A 170 13.07 -28.14 8.56
CA LEU A 170 14.14 -29.13 8.46
C LEU A 170 14.47 -29.84 9.78
N GLN A 171 13.96 -29.32 10.90
CA GLN A 171 14.28 -29.81 12.24
C GLN A 171 13.16 -30.64 12.85
N ASP A 172 11.96 -30.57 12.27
CA ASP A 172 10.75 -31.17 12.81
C ASP A 172 9.90 -31.81 11.72
N ASP A 173 10.24 -33.06 11.39
CA ASP A 173 9.52 -33.90 10.42
C ASP A 173 8.03 -34.03 10.72
N THR A 174 7.63 -33.90 12.00
CA THR A 174 6.21 -33.94 12.37
C THR A 174 5.49 -32.69 11.88
N ILE A 175 6.06 -31.51 12.13
CA ILE A 175 5.47 -30.24 11.67
C ILE A 175 5.52 -30.15 10.14
N ASP A 176 6.64 -30.53 9.53
CA ASP A 176 6.77 -30.62 8.07
C ASP A 176 5.74 -31.58 7.48
N GLY A 177 5.56 -32.75 8.10
CA GLY A 177 4.57 -33.73 7.70
C GLY A 177 3.14 -33.25 7.81
N ILE A 178 2.79 -32.51 8.88
CA ILE A 178 1.44 -31.96 9.06
C ILE A 178 1.09 -31.00 7.93
N VAL A 179 1.99 -30.07 7.58
CA VAL A 179 1.70 -29.04 6.58
C VAL A 179 1.84 -29.56 5.14
N ASN A 180 2.96 -30.23 4.83
CA ASN A 180 3.29 -30.61 3.45
C ASN A 180 2.71 -31.97 3.02
N ARG A 181 2.48 -32.88 3.96
CA ARG A 181 2.03 -34.26 3.69
C ARG A 181 0.69 -34.60 4.33
N ASN A 182 0.00 -33.60 4.88
CA ASN A 182 -1.27 -33.77 5.59
C ASN A 182 -1.21 -34.89 6.65
N GLN A 183 -0.10 -35.00 7.39
CA GLN A 183 -0.02 -35.91 8.53
C GLN A 183 -0.94 -35.44 9.67
N PRO A 184 -1.45 -36.36 10.51
CA PRO A 184 -2.38 -36.00 11.57
C PRO A 184 -1.70 -35.17 12.67
N MET A 185 -2.44 -34.21 13.20
CA MET A 185 -2.15 -33.53 14.45
C MET A 185 -2.61 -34.40 15.65
N ALA A 186 -2.60 -33.82 16.85
CA ALA A 186 -3.11 -34.50 18.04
C ALA A 186 -4.58 -34.93 17.85
N GLY A 187 -4.91 -36.12 18.36
CA GLY A 187 -6.25 -36.71 18.21
C GLY A 187 -6.54 -37.29 16.82
N GLY A 188 -5.53 -37.43 15.95
CA GLY A 188 -5.72 -37.98 14.60
C GLY A 188 -6.33 -36.99 13.60
N VAL A 189 -6.46 -35.72 13.97
CA VAL A 189 -7.12 -34.71 13.13
C VAL A 189 -6.15 -34.17 12.09
N HIS A 190 -6.54 -34.22 10.81
CA HIS A 190 -5.72 -33.65 9.73
C HIS A 190 -6.03 -32.17 9.49
N LEU A 191 -5.08 -31.44 8.90
CA LEU A 191 -5.28 -30.03 8.55
C LEU A 191 -6.42 -29.87 7.55
N PHE A 192 -6.53 -30.81 6.60
CA PHE A 192 -7.58 -30.80 5.58
C PHE A 192 -8.96 -31.04 6.19
N ASP A 193 -9.05 -31.88 7.22
CA ASP A 193 -10.30 -32.10 7.95
C ASP A 193 -10.75 -30.82 8.66
N LEU A 194 -9.82 -30.08 9.27
CA LEU A 194 -10.14 -28.78 9.89
C LEU A 194 -10.64 -27.77 8.86
N MET A 195 -10.03 -27.72 7.67
CA MET A 195 -10.47 -26.83 6.59
C MET A 195 -11.87 -27.21 6.04
N ALA A 196 -12.19 -28.50 6.02
CA ALA A 196 -13.48 -29.01 5.56
C ALA A 196 -14.56 -29.01 6.65
N SER A 197 -14.19 -28.81 7.92
CA SER A 197 -15.09 -28.94 9.06
C SER A 197 -16.28 -27.96 8.99
N GLN A 198 -17.39 -28.38 9.59
CA GLN A 198 -18.58 -27.56 9.81
C GLN A 198 -18.72 -27.12 11.26
N THR A 199 -17.91 -27.67 12.15
CA THR A 199 -17.98 -27.43 13.59
C THR A 199 -16.60 -27.19 14.17
N PHE A 200 -16.51 -26.23 15.08
CA PHE A 200 -15.27 -25.92 15.77
C PHE A 200 -15.55 -25.75 17.26
N ASN A 201 -14.79 -26.46 18.09
CA ASN A 201 -14.88 -26.40 19.54
C ASN A 201 -13.67 -25.65 20.09
N VAL A 202 -13.86 -24.38 20.42
CA VAL A 202 -12.77 -23.47 20.78
C VAL A 202 -12.86 -23.10 22.25
N VAL A 203 -11.78 -23.28 23.00
CA VAL A 203 -11.72 -22.89 24.41
C VAL A 203 -10.87 -21.63 24.57
N LEU A 204 -11.45 -20.62 25.20
CA LEU A 204 -10.80 -19.36 25.56
C LEU A 204 -10.57 -19.26 27.06
N ASN A 205 -9.59 -18.43 27.43
CA ASN A 205 -9.43 -17.96 28.79
C ASN A 205 -10.29 -16.72 29.02
N GLY A 206 -11.11 -16.71 30.08
CA GLY A 206 -11.92 -15.54 30.43
C GLY A 206 -13.37 -15.89 30.76
N SER A 207 -14.27 -14.94 30.47
CA SER A 207 -15.70 -15.03 30.76
C SER A 207 -16.53 -15.08 29.48
N THR A 208 -17.72 -15.68 29.57
CA THR A 208 -18.67 -15.81 28.46
C THR A 208 -19.00 -14.46 27.82
N ARG A 209 -19.04 -13.37 28.61
CA ARG A 209 -19.19 -12.00 28.10
C ARG A 209 -18.10 -11.62 27.09
N LYS A 210 -16.82 -11.84 27.41
CA LYS A 210 -15.71 -11.49 26.50
C LYS A 210 -15.71 -12.35 25.24
N ALA A 211 -16.07 -13.62 25.37
CA ALA A 211 -16.22 -14.51 24.22
C ALA A 211 -17.34 -14.03 23.28
N ASN A 212 -18.47 -13.59 23.82
CA ASN A 212 -19.56 -13.00 23.05
C ASN A 212 -19.15 -11.69 22.38
N GLU A 213 -18.40 -10.82 23.06
CA GLU A 213 -17.86 -9.59 22.46
C GLU A 213 -16.93 -9.91 21.28
N LEU A 214 -16.06 -10.93 21.41
CA LEU A 214 -15.14 -11.36 20.35
C LEU A 214 -15.85 -11.96 19.13
N MET A 215 -16.86 -12.81 19.37
CA MET A 215 -17.59 -13.53 18.33
C MET A 215 -18.78 -12.75 17.76
N SER A 216 -19.09 -11.58 18.34
CA SER A 216 -20.20 -10.74 17.91
C SER A 216 -20.12 -10.42 16.41
N PRO A 217 -21.28 -10.40 15.70
CA PRO A 217 -21.32 -10.05 14.28
C PRO A 217 -20.55 -8.77 13.99
N LEU A 218 -19.78 -8.79 12.90
CA LEU A 218 -19.03 -7.63 12.46
C LEU A 218 -19.95 -6.71 11.66
N GLU A 219 -20.03 -5.45 12.08
CA GLU A 219 -20.61 -4.38 11.27
C GLU A 219 -19.59 -4.03 10.17
N GLY A 220 -19.93 -4.34 8.92
CA GLY A 220 -19.07 -4.07 7.77
C GLY A 220 -19.68 -4.61 6.49
N PRO A 221 -19.24 -4.13 5.32
CA PRO A 221 -19.71 -4.67 4.06
C PRO A 221 -19.25 -6.13 3.93
N SER A 222 -20.14 -6.99 3.43
CA SER A 222 -19.85 -8.42 3.19
C SER A 222 -18.81 -8.63 2.09
N THR A 223 -18.58 -7.60 1.26
CA THR A 223 -17.63 -7.59 0.15
C THR A 223 -16.86 -6.27 0.15
N PHE A 224 -15.62 -6.29 -0.31
CA PHE A 224 -14.81 -5.10 -0.51
C PHE A 224 -14.58 -4.89 -2.01
N ASP A 225 -14.76 -3.65 -2.46
CA ASP A 225 -14.53 -3.19 -3.83
C ASP A 225 -13.86 -1.81 -3.79
N TYR A 226 -12.85 -1.62 -4.62
CA TYR A 226 -12.18 -0.34 -4.82
C TYR A 226 -13.04 0.66 -5.61
N GLY A 227 -14.07 0.19 -6.32
CA GLY A 227 -15.03 1.00 -7.07
C GLY A 227 -14.61 1.32 -8.51
N TYR A 228 -13.46 0.84 -8.98
CA TYR A 228 -12.96 1.06 -10.35
C TYR A 228 -13.50 0.05 -11.37
N GLY A 229 -14.30 -0.93 -10.93
CA GLY A 229 -14.85 -1.98 -11.77
C GLY A 229 -13.82 -3.06 -12.14
N ASN A 230 -14.17 -3.89 -13.12
CA ASN A 230 -13.42 -5.09 -13.51
C ASN A 230 -12.90 -5.04 -14.96
N VAL A 231 -12.75 -3.84 -15.52
CA VAL A 231 -12.30 -3.62 -16.90
C VAL A 231 -10.91 -2.99 -16.88
N PHE A 232 -9.92 -3.71 -17.43
CA PHE A 232 -8.50 -3.36 -17.26
C PHE A 232 -7.77 -3.01 -18.56
N TYR A 233 -8.42 -3.08 -19.73
CA TYR A 233 -7.81 -2.61 -20.98
C TYR A 233 -7.73 -1.08 -21.01
N TRP A 234 -6.76 -0.51 -21.73
CA TRP A 234 -6.61 0.94 -21.82
C TRP A 234 -7.81 1.61 -22.50
N ASP A 235 -8.44 2.56 -21.82
CA ASP A 235 -9.61 3.31 -22.28
C ASP A 235 -9.54 4.72 -21.69
N GLU A 236 -9.20 5.69 -22.52
CA GLU A 236 -8.92 7.05 -22.08
C GLU A 236 -10.16 7.74 -21.50
N ASP A 237 -11.32 7.56 -22.13
CA ASP A 237 -12.58 8.18 -21.72
C ASP A 237 -13.05 7.60 -20.37
N ARG A 238 -12.95 6.28 -20.19
CA ARG A 238 -13.30 5.64 -18.92
C ARG A 238 -12.41 6.11 -17.79
N TYR A 239 -11.10 6.15 -18.00
CA TYR A 239 -10.17 6.59 -16.97
C TYR A 239 -10.29 8.07 -16.68
N HIS A 240 -10.59 8.91 -17.67
CA HIS A 240 -10.91 10.32 -17.45
C HIS A 240 -12.17 10.48 -16.59
N ALA A 241 -13.22 9.68 -16.84
CA ALA A 241 -14.43 9.68 -16.03
C ALA A 241 -14.16 9.21 -14.59
N GLN A 242 -13.38 8.13 -14.41
CA GLN A 242 -12.97 7.63 -13.09
C GLN A 242 -12.13 8.65 -12.32
N PHE A 243 -11.15 9.26 -13.00
CA PHE A 243 -10.32 10.32 -12.43
C PHE A 243 -11.18 11.51 -12.00
N SER A 244 -12.26 11.82 -12.71
CA SER A 244 -13.13 12.96 -12.39
C SER A 244 -14.16 12.67 -11.30
N ASP A 245 -14.42 11.40 -10.95
CA ASP A 245 -15.44 11.00 -9.99
C ASP A 245 -15.04 11.34 -8.54
N PRO A 246 -15.77 12.24 -7.84
CA PRO A 246 -15.47 12.59 -6.44
C PRO A 246 -15.59 11.44 -5.44
N ARG A 247 -16.28 10.34 -5.81
CA ARG A 247 -16.42 9.15 -4.96
C ARG A 247 -15.19 8.25 -5.01
N LEU A 248 -14.50 8.26 -6.15
CA LEU A 248 -13.23 7.54 -6.35
C LEU A 248 -12.03 8.40 -5.95
N ARG A 249 -12.19 9.73 -6.00
CA ARG A 249 -11.19 10.67 -5.52
C ARG A 249 -11.26 10.87 -4.00
N GLY A 250 -10.10 10.82 -3.36
CA GLY A 250 -9.89 11.39 -2.02
C GLY A 250 -9.78 10.36 -0.90
N HIS A 251 -10.26 9.12 -1.09
CA HIS A 251 -9.95 8.04 -0.16
C HIS A 251 -8.61 7.39 -0.55
N GLN A 252 -7.66 7.42 0.38
CA GLN A 252 -6.42 6.66 0.23
C GLN A 252 -6.64 5.29 0.86
N PHE A 253 -6.71 4.26 0.00
CA PHE A 253 -6.87 2.89 0.46
C PHE A 253 -5.70 2.47 1.34
N ALA A 254 -6.00 1.69 2.37
CA ALA A 254 -4.98 1.12 3.23
C ALA A 254 -3.98 0.28 2.42
N MET A 255 -2.70 0.38 2.79
CA MET A 255 -1.66 -0.47 2.22
C MET A 255 -1.97 -1.93 2.47
N ASN A 256 -1.89 -2.74 1.42
CA ASN A 256 -2.14 -4.17 1.52
C ASN A 256 -1.07 -4.99 0.81
N TYR A 257 -0.73 -6.12 1.41
CA TYR A 257 0.20 -7.11 0.84
C TYR A 257 -0.55 -8.33 0.29
N MET A 258 -1.86 -8.41 0.50
CA MET A 258 -2.71 -9.52 0.12
C MET A 258 -4.04 -9.00 -0.40
N HIS A 259 -4.60 -9.62 -1.43
CA HIS A 259 -5.89 -9.23 -1.96
C HIS A 259 -6.85 -10.41 -1.87
N SER A 260 -8.12 -10.12 -1.60
CA SER A 260 -9.16 -11.15 -1.45
C SER A 260 -9.56 -11.82 -2.77
N SER A 261 -9.22 -11.21 -3.91
CA SER A 261 -9.45 -11.76 -5.24
C SER A 261 -8.42 -11.22 -6.24
N ASP A 262 -8.31 -11.91 -7.38
CA ASP A 262 -7.45 -11.49 -8.50
C ASP A 262 -7.90 -10.13 -9.04
N GLU A 263 -9.20 -9.86 -9.08
CA GLU A 263 -9.75 -8.57 -9.54
C GLU A 263 -9.31 -7.43 -8.60
N ASN A 264 -9.35 -7.65 -7.29
CA ASN A 264 -8.88 -6.66 -6.32
C ASN A 264 -7.38 -6.40 -6.47
N HIS A 265 -6.59 -7.45 -6.72
CA HIS A 265 -5.15 -7.32 -6.98
C HIS A 265 -4.89 -6.52 -8.27
N VAL A 266 -5.50 -6.94 -9.39
CA VAL A 266 -5.32 -6.29 -10.70
C VAL A 266 -5.81 -4.85 -10.65
N THR A 267 -6.90 -4.57 -9.93
CA THR A 267 -7.38 -3.20 -9.72
C THR A 267 -6.36 -2.36 -8.98
N ALA A 268 -5.83 -2.83 -7.86
CA ALA A 268 -4.84 -2.08 -7.08
C ALA A 268 -3.57 -1.76 -7.89
N VAL A 269 -3.04 -2.75 -8.63
CA VAL A 269 -1.83 -2.57 -9.44
C VAL A 269 -2.08 -1.68 -10.66
N SER A 270 -3.16 -1.93 -11.41
CA SER A 270 -3.47 -1.15 -12.61
C SER A 270 -3.82 0.30 -12.29
N GLN A 271 -4.64 0.54 -11.26
CA GLN A 271 -5.04 1.90 -10.88
C GLN A 271 -3.88 2.71 -10.32
N ALA A 272 -2.92 2.09 -9.64
CA ALA A 272 -1.70 2.79 -9.23
C ALA A 272 -0.94 3.37 -10.44
N ALA A 273 -0.83 2.61 -11.54
CA ALA A 273 -0.17 3.09 -12.77
C ALA A 273 -1.04 4.09 -13.55
N VAL A 274 -2.33 3.78 -13.74
CA VAL A 274 -3.27 4.62 -14.48
C VAL A 274 -3.40 5.99 -13.81
N GLN A 275 -3.56 6.04 -12.49
CA GLN A 275 -3.72 7.31 -11.78
C GLN A 275 -2.46 8.17 -11.85
N ASP A 276 -1.26 7.58 -11.81
CA ASP A 276 0.00 8.29 -12.00
C ASP A 276 0.05 8.92 -13.41
N VAL A 277 -0.24 8.12 -14.45
CA VAL A 277 -0.23 8.60 -15.84
C VAL A 277 -1.30 9.67 -16.09
N PHE A 278 -2.53 9.47 -15.61
CA PHE A 278 -3.61 10.45 -15.77
C PHE A 278 -3.35 11.73 -15.00
N TRP A 279 -2.80 11.64 -13.79
CA TRP A 279 -2.39 12.80 -13.03
C TRP A 279 -1.33 13.62 -13.81
N LEU A 280 -0.32 12.96 -14.38
CA LEU A 280 0.66 13.62 -15.24
C LEU A 280 0.03 14.21 -16.51
N HIS A 281 -0.86 13.48 -17.17
CA HIS A 281 -1.55 13.95 -18.36
C HIS A 281 -2.35 15.24 -18.08
N VAL A 282 -3.12 15.27 -16.98
CA VAL A 282 -3.87 16.47 -16.58
C VAL A 282 -2.93 17.61 -16.24
N LYS A 283 -1.83 17.35 -15.52
CA LYS A 283 -0.81 18.38 -15.22
C LYS A 283 -0.12 18.91 -16.48
N ALA A 284 0.17 18.06 -17.45
CA ALA A 284 0.73 18.47 -18.74
C ALA A 284 -0.26 19.35 -19.50
N ARG A 285 -1.55 18.99 -19.54
CA ARG A 285 -2.60 19.81 -20.16
C ARG A 285 -2.79 21.16 -19.48
N GLU A 286 -2.71 21.21 -18.16
CA GLU A 286 -2.69 22.47 -17.41
C GLU A 286 -1.49 23.32 -17.83
N LEU A 287 -0.29 22.74 -17.89
CA LEU A 287 0.94 23.44 -18.28
C LEU A 287 0.89 23.98 -19.72
N LEU A 288 0.25 23.27 -20.65
CA LEU A 288 0.06 23.71 -22.04
C LEU A 288 -0.77 24.99 -22.19
N THR A 289 -1.56 25.35 -21.17
CA THR A 289 -2.32 26.61 -21.16
C THR A 289 -1.45 27.84 -20.90
N TYR A 290 -0.23 27.64 -20.40
CA TYR A 290 0.70 28.73 -20.15
C TYR A 290 1.56 28.99 -21.38
N ARG A 291 1.80 30.27 -21.66
CA ARG A 291 2.84 30.71 -22.60
C ARG A 291 4.01 31.23 -21.77
N LEU A 292 5.11 30.50 -21.82
CA LEU A 292 6.29 30.78 -21.01
C LEU A 292 7.37 31.39 -21.89
N SER A 293 8.05 32.41 -21.38
CA SER A 293 9.21 32.98 -22.07
C SER A 293 10.39 32.03 -21.93
N ALA A 294 11.11 31.82 -23.04
CA ALA A 294 12.33 31.05 -23.05
C ALA A 294 13.36 31.70 -23.99
N TYR A 295 14.63 31.41 -23.74
CA TYR A 295 15.71 31.72 -24.69
C TYR A 295 16.62 30.51 -24.90
N ALA A 296 17.26 30.45 -26.06
CA ALA A 296 18.10 29.32 -26.44
C ALA A 296 19.59 29.60 -26.21
N VAL A 297 20.33 28.56 -25.85
CA VAL A 297 21.79 28.51 -25.78
C VAL A 297 22.23 27.37 -26.69
N THR A 298 23.21 27.59 -27.56
CA THR A 298 23.70 26.54 -28.47
C THR A 298 24.44 25.44 -27.71
N VAL A 299 24.23 24.18 -28.09
CA VAL A 299 24.97 23.05 -27.51
C VAL A 299 26.32 22.91 -28.21
N GLY A 300 27.42 23.01 -27.45
CA GLY A 300 28.77 22.91 -28.00
C GLY A 300 29.32 24.24 -28.52
N SER A 301 30.65 24.30 -28.71
CA SER A 301 31.36 25.48 -29.21
C SER A 301 31.30 25.63 -30.74
N SER A 302 30.73 24.64 -31.44
CA SER A 302 30.80 24.52 -32.90
C SER A 302 29.42 24.51 -33.53
N GLY A 303 28.72 25.67 -33.55
CA GLY A 303 27.60 26.02 -34.45
C GLY A 303 26.65 24.91 -34.87
N ASN A 304 26.38 23.94 -34.00
CA ASN A 304 25.61 22.76 -34.35
C ASN A 304 24.15 23.18 -34.20
N ASP A 305 23.58 23.73 -35.26
CA ASP A 305 22.19 24.23 -35.36
C ASP A 305 21.13 23.12 -35.19
N LYS A 306 21.52 21.99 -34.60
CA LYS A 306 20.72 20.79 -34.40
C LYS A 306 20.32 20.60 -32.95
N ALA A 307 20.96 21.26 -31.98
CA ALA A 307 20.61 21.11 -30.57
C ALA A 307 20.82 22.40 -29.77
N TYR A 308 19.89 22.67 -28.85
CA TYR A 308 19.86 23.86 -28.01
C TYR A 308 19.52 23.51 -26.57
N TYR A 309 20.08 24.23 -25.61
CA TYR A 309 19.53 24.33 -24.27
C TYR A 309 18.52 25.49 -24.25
N PHE A 310 17.25 25.18 -24.04
CA PHE A 310 16.23 26.20 -23.79
C PHE A 310 16.11 26.43 -22.29
N ILE A 311 16.33 27.68 -21.88
CA ILE A 311 16.12 28.13 -20.51
C ILE A 311 14.73 28.75 -20.46
N ILE A 312 13.82 28.08 -19.77
CA ILE A 312 12.40 28.44 -19.65
C ILE A 312 12.19 29.09 -18.29
N GLU A 313 11.65 30.31 -18.29
CA GLU A 313 11.34 31.03 -17.07
C GLU A 313 9.92 30.71 -16.58
N PHE A 314 9.82 30.41 -15.29
CA PHE A 314 8.61 30.15 -14.55
C PHE A 314 8.44 31.17 -13.43
N SER A 315 7.18 31.53 -13.15
CA SER A 315 6.88 32.14 -11.85
C SER A 315 7.08 31.10 -10.74
N ALA A 316 7.66 31.50 -9.60
CA ALA A 316 7.86 30.59 -8.47
C ALA A 316 6.57 29.87 -8.01
N PRO A 317 5.37 30.51 -8.00
CA PRO A 317 4.13 29.82 -7.68
C PRO A 317 3.73 28.75 -8.71
N LEU A 318 3.99 28.99 -10.00
CA LEU A 318 3.66 28.03 -11.06
C LEU A 318 4.59 26.82 -11.02
N LEU A 319 5.90 27.06 -10.85
CA LEU A 319 6.89 25.99 -10.73
C LEU A 319 6.61 25.15 -9.47
N GLY A 320 6.39 25.78 -8.33
CA GLY A 320 6.06 25.07 -7.08
C GLY A 320 4.81 24.19 -7.18
N LYS A 321 3.78 24.62 -7.91
CA LYS A 321 2.57 23.81 -8.17
C LYS A 321 2.79 22.64 -9.12
N SER A 322 3.81 22.72 -9.98
CA SER A 322 4.06 21.77 -11.06
C SER A 322 5.27 20.87 -10.82
N GLN A 323 6.07 21.17 -9.79
CA GLN A 323 7.35 20.51 -9.52
C GLN A 323 7.22 18.99 -9.43
N GLY A 324 6.22 18.47 -8.71
CA GLY A 324 6.03 17.03 -8.59
C GLY A 324 5.78 16.32 -9.94
N ALA A 325 5.10 16.98 -10.88
CA ALA A 325 4.91 16.44 -12.23
C ALA A 325 6.21 16.52 -13.05
N ILE A 326 6.96 17.62 -12.93
CA ILE A 326 8.26 17.82 -13.59
C ILE A 326 9.27 16.78 -13.12
N ASP A 327 9.37 16.55 -11.81
CA ASP A 327 10.28 15.57 -11.21
C ASP A 327 10.01 14.14 -11.72
N ARG A 328 8.75 13.84 -12.07
CA ARG A 328 8.36 12.54 -12.60
C ARG A 328 8.84 12.33 -14.05
N LEU A 329 8.99 13.39 -14.83
CA LEU A 329 9.45 13.38 -16.23
C LEU A 329 10.96 13.14 -16.38
N VAL A 330 11.72 13.42 -15.31
CA VAL A 330 13.18 13.28 -15.25
C VAL A 330 13.67 11.86 -15.60
N LYS A 331 12.84 10.82 -15.42
CA LYS A 331 13.25 9.43 -15.62
C LYS A 331 13.41 8.98 -17.08
N GLY A 332 13.20 9.86 -18.07
CA GLY A 332 13.44 9.58 -19.49
C GLY A 332 12.49 8.55 -20.14
N GLU A 333 11.49 8.07 -19.40
CA GLU A 333 10.51 7.07 -19.86
C GLU A 333 9.36 7.71 -20.68
N VAL A 334 9.29 9.04 -20.72
CA VAL A 334 8.21 9.80 -21.38
C VAL A 334 8.82 10.71 -22.44
N GLY A 335 8.32 10.61 -23.68
CA GLY A 335 8.69 11.55 -24.74
C GLY A 335 8.18 12.95 -24.42
N MET A 336 9.07 13.93 -24.38
CA MET A 336 8.73 15.34 -24.19
C MET A 336 8.94 16.10 -25.51
N TYR A 337 8.08 17.09 -25.74
CA TYR A 337 8.19 17.98 -26.88
C TYR A 337 8.20 19.44 -26.41
N MET A 338 9.05 20.25 -27.00
CA MET A 338 8.95 21.70 -26.92
C MET A 338 8.06 22.19 -28.06
N LEU A 339 7.03 22.96 -27.71
CA LEU A 339 6.16 23.64 -28.67
C LEU A 339 6.53 25.11 -28.69
N ALA A 340 6.95 25.63 -29.84
CA ALA A 340 7.17 27.06 -30.06
C ALA A 340 5.95 27.67 -30.76
N PHE A 341 5.61 28.89 -30.37
CA PHE A 341 4.49 29.65 -30.91
C PHE A 341 5.00 31.02 -31.38
N ASP A 342 4.38 31.57 -32.41
CA ASP A 342 4.62 32.96 -32.81
C ASP A 342 3.80 33.97 -31.97
N GLU A 343 3.86 35.24 -32.36
CA GLU A 343 3.16 36.33 -31.67
C GLU A 343 1.63 36.26 -31.82
N ASP A 344 1.15 35.66 -32.92
CA ASP A 344 -0.28 35.45 -33.19
C ASP A 344 -0.82 34.20 -32.46
N GLY A 345 0.09 33.39 -31.90
CA GLY A 345 -0.21 32.21 -31.10
C GLY A 345 -0.28 30.91 -31.91
N ASP A 346 0.09 30.95 -33.19
CA ASP A 346 0.17 29.79 -34.06
C ASP A 346 1.42 28.97 -33.74
N MET A 347 1.29 27.64 -33.77
CA MET A 347 2.41 26.74 -33.48
C MET A 347 3.37 26.72 -34.67
N ILE A 348 4.62 27.15 -34.44
CA ILE A 348 5.65 27.25 -35.49
C ILE A 348 6.71 26.14 -35.41
N ALA A 349 6.83 25.45 -34.28
CA ALA A 349 7.74 24.32 -34.15
C ALA A 349 7.31 23.32 -33.08
N ARG A 350 7.60 22.04 -33.34
CA ARG A 350 7.48 20.94 -32.38
C ARG A 350 8.77 20.12 -32.39
N TRP A 351 9.59 20.25 -31.36
CA TRP A 351 10.91 19.62 -31.29
C TRP A 351 11.01 18.63 -30.14
N ASP A 352 11.76 17.53 -30.31
CA ASP A 352 12.04 16.57 -29.25
C ASP A 352 12.84 17.25 -28.14
N ALA A 353 12.42 17.02 -26.90
CA ALA A 353 13.00 17.64 -25.73
C ALA A 353 13.33 16.62 -24.63
N THR A 354 14.34 16.92 -23.83
CA THR A 354 14.68 16.21 -22.59
C THR A 354 14.93 17.23 -21.49
N LEU A 355 14.41 16.97 -20.30
CA LEU A 355 14.68 17.81 -19.13
C LEU A 355 16.14 17.63 -18.66
N VAL A 356 16.84 18.73 -18.41
CA VAL A 356 18.20 18.72 -17.86
C VAL A 356 18.12 18.89 -16.35
N GLU A 357 18.47 17.84 -15.60
CA GLU A 357 18.38 17.84 -14.12
C GLU A 357 19.35 18.81 -13.44
N ASN A 358 20.60 18.84 -13.91
CA ASN A 358 21.70 19.54 -13.27
C ASN A 358 22.35 20.53 -14.23
N PRO A 359 21.62 21.55 -14.71
CA PRO A 359 22.12 22.44 -15.76
C PRO A 359 23.41 23.16 -15.36
N ASN A 360 23.57 23.51 -14.07
CA ASN A 360 24.75 24.22 -13.58
C ASN A 360 26.01 23.34 -13.46
N THR A 361 25.98 22.04 -13.82
CA THR A 361 27.19 21.22 -13.99
C THR A 361 27.72 21.25 -15.42
N ILE A 362 26.94 21.77 -16.37
CA ILE A 362 27.33 21.93 -17.77
C ILE A 362 28.09 23.25 -17.91
N GLU A 363 29.33 23.20 -18.37
CA GLU A 363 30.26 24.35 -18.45
C GLU A 363 29.64 25.58 -19.13
N GLN A 364 29.00 25.38 -20.29
CA GLN A 364 28.34 26.44 -21.07
C GLN A 364 27.21 27.13 -20.30
N LEU A 365 26.52 26.39 -19.43
CA LEU A 365 25.42 26.92 -18.62
C LEU A 365 25.91 27.49 -17.30
N SER A 366 26.93 26.89 -16.68
CA SER A 366 27.38 27.27 -15.35
C SER A 366 28.14 28.60 -15.32
N ILE A 367 28.82 28.95 -16.42
CA ILE A 367 29.62 30.17 -16.56
C ILE A 367 28.74 31.34 -17.04
N ASP A 368 28.16 31.21 -18.23
CA ASP A 368 27.53 32.35 -18.94
C ASP A 368 26.00 32.41 -18.77
N HIS A 369 25.38 31.29 -18.37
CA HIS A 369 23.93 31.14 -18.31
C HIS A 369 23.41 30.52 -17.01
N ARG A 370 24.06 30.83 -15.88
CA ARG A 370 23.76 30.20 -14.60
C ARG A 370 22.26 30.27 -14.28
N THR A 371 21.68 29.12 -13.98
CA THR A 371 20.23 28.98 -13.80
C THR A 371 19.81 28.96 -12.33
N ASP A 372 18.63 29.51 -12.03
CA ASP A 372 17.98 29.45 -10.72
C ASP A 372 16.93 28.33 -10.70
N PRO A 373 17.16 27.23 -9.95
CA PRO A 373 16.24 26.11 -9.89
C PRO A 373 14.86 26.44 -9.30
N LYS A 374 14.69 27.63 -8.69
CA LYS A 374 13.39 28.08 -8.14
C LYS A 374 12.49 28.75 -9.17
N THR A 375 13.04 29.17 -10.31
CA THR A 375 12.31 29.95 -11.32
C THR A 375 12.64 29.54 -12.75
N GLU A 376 13.58 28.63 -12.98
CA GLU A 376 14.02 28.27 -14.31
C GLU A 376 14.12 26.76 -14.49
N LEU A 377 13.65 26.28 -15.65
CA LEU A 377 13.85 24.91 -16.12
C LEU A 377 14.71 24.94 -17.38
N VAL A 378 15.52 23.89 -17.57
CA VAL A 378 16.37 23.75 -18.75
C VAL A 378 15.98 22.51 -19.53
N LEU A 379 15.65 22.70 -20.80
CA LEU A 379 15.41 21.60 -21.74
C LEU A 379 16.58 21.49 -22.71
N LEU A 380 17.09 20.29 -22.93
CA LEU A 380 17.88 19.96 -24.10
C LEU A 380 16.91 19.64 -25.24
N VAL A 381 16.97 20.38 -26.33
CA VAL A 381 16.02 20.29 -27.43
C VAL A 381 16.78 20.03 -28.73
N CYS A 382 16.33 19.03 -29.49
CA CYS A 382 16.93 18.64 -30.75
C CYS A 382 16.04 19.09 -31.91
N ARG A 383 16.59 19.87 -32.83
CA ARG A 383 15.92 20.24 -34.06
C ARG A 383 15.73 18.98 -34.93
N PRO A 384 14.52 18.75 -35.49
CA PRO A 384 14.26 17.68 -36.43
C PRO A 384 15.22 17.74 -37.62
N LYS A 385 15.57 16.57 -38.18
CA LYS A 385 16.40 16.53 -39.39
C LYS A 385 15.58 17.04 -40.57
N SER A 386 16.13 17.98 -41.34
CA SER A 386 15.59 18.34 -42.65
C SER A 386 15.93 17.22 -43.64
N ASP A 387 15.13 16.16 -43.66
CA ASP A 387 15.30 14.99 -44.55
C ASP A 387 14.39 15.04 -45.79
N GLY A 388 13.77 16.19 -46.06
CA GLY A 388 12.86 16.39 -47.19
C GLY A 388 11.42 15.93 -46.92
N HIS A 389 11.17 15.30 -45.78
CA HIS A 389 9.83 15.14 -45.24
C HIS A 389 9.55 16.36 -44.34
N GLY A 390 8.46 17.09 -44.59
CA GLY A 390 8.17 18.35 -43.91
C GLY A 390 7.89 18.18 -42.41
N HIS A 391 8.95 18.06 -41.60
CA HIS A 391 8.86 18.06 -40.14
C HIS A 391 8.56 19.48 -39.65
N GLU A 392 7.55 19.61 -38.79
CA GLU A 392 7.05 20.91 -38.30
C GLU A 392 8.16 21.72 -37.59
N GLY A 393 8.50 22.88 -38.15
CA GLY A 393 9.45 23.82 -37.56
C GLY A 393 10.92 23.50 -37.75
N SER A 394 11.32 22.74 -38.78
CA SER A 394 12.74 22.56 -39.13
C SER A 394 13.45 23.89 -39.48
N GLU A 395 12.69 24.84 -40.03
CA GLU A 395 13.16 26.18 -40.41
C GLU A 395 13.18 27.18 -39.24
N PHE A 396 12.56 26.84 -38.11
CA PHE A 396 12.49 27.74 -36.95
C PHE A 396 13.88 27.92 -36.35
N SER A 397 14.33 29.18 -36.24
CA SER A 397 15.61 29.53 -35.62
C SER A 397 15.39 30.32 -34.33
N PRO A 398 15.66 29.72 -33.16
CA PRO A 398 15.45 30.41 -31.89
C PRO A 398 16.49 31.53 -31.73
N LYS A 399 16.09 32.62 -31.07
CA LYS A 399 17.02 33.66 -30.66
C LYS A 399 17.98 33.11 -29.61
N THR A 400 19.28 33.19 -29.90
CA THR A 400 20.35 32.79 -28.99
C THR A 400 21.06 34.01 -28.42
N PHE A 401 21.62 33.87 -27.23
CA PHE A 401 22.34 34.95 -26.54
C PHE A 401 23.68 34.43 -26.03
N PRO A 402 24.74 35.25 -26.04
CA PRO A 402 26.06 34.84 -25.57
C PRO A 402 26.15 34.74 -24.05
N VAL A 403 25.32 35.48 -23.31
CA VAL A 403 25.26 35.50 -21.84
C VAL A 403 23.84 35.78 -21.37
N LYS A 404 23.49 35.33 -20.16
CA LYS A 404 22.15 35.51 -19.57
C LYS A 404 21.74 36.98 -19.45
N THR A 405 22.65 37.88 -19.09
CA THR A 405 22.35 39.31 -18.96
C THR A 405 21.87 39.94 -20.27
N ALA A 406 22.39 39.48 -21.42
CA ALA A 406 21.94 39.93 -22.73
C ALA A 406 20.53 39.44 -23.05
N ALA A 407 20.20 38.20 -22.67
CA ALA A 407 18.85 37.64 -22.83
C ALA A 407 17.82 38.42 -21.99
N LEU A 408 18.13 38.69 -20.72
CA LEU A 408 17.27 39.47 -19.82
C LEU A 408 17.03 40.89 -20.33
N ALA A 409 18.08 41.58 -20.78
CA ALA A 409 17.96 42.93 -21.34
C ALA A 409 17.13 42.97 -22.63
N ALA A 410 17.18 41.93 -23.47
CA ALA A 410 16.36 41.83 -24.66
C ALA A 410 14.87 41.64 -24.31
N LYS A 411 14.59 40.85 -23.26
CA LYS A 411 13.23 40.61 -22.77
C LYS A 411 12.58 41.86 -22.16
N GLU A 412 13.34 42.65 -21.39
CA GLU A 412 12.82 43.91 -20.83
C GLU A 412 12.40 44.90 -21.94
N LYS A 413 13.18 44.95 -23.02
CA LYS A 413 12.87 45.79 -24.20
C LYS A 413 11.64 45.32 -24.97
N SER A 414 11.40 44.01 -25.08
CA SER A 414 10.20 43.49 -25.76
C SER A 414 8.93 43.57 -24.91
N SER A 415 9.05 43.80 -23.60
CA SER A 415 7.90 43.92 -22.68
C SER A 415 7.40 45.36 -22.52
N THR A 416 8.13 46.33 -23.07
CA THR A 416 7.85 47.77 -23.01
C THR A 416 7.40 48.38 -24.34
N SER A 417 7.41 47.58 -25.41
CA SER A 417 6.80 47.83 -26.72
C SER A 417 5.45 47.15 -26.83
#